data_AF-A0A382KXQ9-F1
#
_entry.id   AF-A0A382KXQ9-F1
#
_cell.length_a   1.000
_cell.length_b   1.000
_cell.length_c   1.000
_cell.angle_alpha   90.00
_cell.angle_beta   90.00
_cell.angle_gamma   90.00
#
_symmetry.space_group_name_H-M   'P 1'
#
loop_
_entity.id
_entity.type
_entity.pdbx_description
1 polymer ?
#
loop_
_entity_poly.entity_id
_entity_poly.type
_entity_poly.pdbx_seq_one_letter_code
_entity_poly.pdbx_strand_id
1 'polypeptide(L)' 'MPRTVYRVIEKVTQKQELMDCSSEAEASEVLGQLVEANPGSEYTIEEVVVYDKEAFRYGRDPELH' A
#
# COMPACT_ATOMS: atom_id res chain seq x y z
N MET A 1 8.41 5.60 -13.67
CA MET A 1 7.99 4.19 -13.81
C MET A 1 7.04 3.88 -12.67
N PRO A 2 5.92 3.14 -12.88
CA PRO A 2 5.06 2.74 -11.77
C PRO A 2 5.84 1.82 -10.82
N ARG A 3 5.67 2.01 -9.51
CA ARG A 3 6.24 1.15 -8.47
C ARG A 3 5.09 0.44 -7.77
N THR A 4 5.15 -0.88 -7.74
CA THR A 4 4.24 -1.68 -6.92
C THR A 4 4.74 -1.64 -5.48
N VAL A 5 3.87 -1.27 -4.55
CA VAL A 5 4.11 -1.33 -3.11
C VAL A 5 3.03 -2.18 -2.46
N TYR A 6 3.36 -2.83 -1.36
CA TYR A 6 2.44 -3.68 -0.60
C TYR A 6 2.13 -2.99 0.72
N ARG A 7 0.87 -2.65 0.97
CA ARG A 7 0.45 -1.94 2.18
C ARG A 7 -0.15 -2.89 3.18
N VAL A 8 0.33 -2.83 4.42
CA VAL A 8 -0.30 -3.55 5.54
C VAL A 8 -1.29 -2.62 6.23
N ILE A 9 -2.57 -3.01 6.23
CA ILE A 9 -3.69 -2.20 6.72
C ILE A 9 -4.47 -3.00 7.75
N GLU A 10 -4.86 -2.35 8.85
CA GLU A 10 -5.78 -2.94 9.82
C GLU A 10 -7.23 -2.79 9.33
N LYS A 11 -7.94 -3.91 9.16
CA LYS A 11 -9.31 -3.95 8.66
C LYS A 11 -10.33 -3.29 9.59
N VAL A 12 -10.09 -3.33 10.90
CA VAL A 12 -11.08 -2.90 11.90
C VAL A 12 -11.21 -1.39 11.89
N THR A 13 -10.10 -0.67 11.89
CA THR A 13 -10.13 0.79 11.87
C THR A 13 -9.92 1.40 10.49
N GLN A 14 -9.32 0.69 9.53
CA GLN A 14 -8.86 1.20 8.21
C GLN A 14 -8.10 2.53 8.30
N LYS A 15 -7.65 2.91 9.49
CA LYS A 15 -7.22 4.29 9.81
C LYS A 15 -5.72 4.49 9.72
N GLN A 16 -4.95 3.41 9.63
CA GLN A 16 -3.51 3.46 9.54
C GLN A 16 -3.03 2.55 8.43
N GLU A 17 -2.55 3.19 7.37
CA GLU A 17 -1.49 2.63 6.53
C GLU A 17 -0.30 2.45 7.47
N LEU A 18 -0.08 1.21 7.95
CA LEU A 18 0.93 0.97 8.99
C LEU A 18 2.32 1.03 8.37
N MET A 19 2.46 0.52 7.15
CA MET A 19 3.72 0.47 6.43
C MET A 19 3.51 0.23 4.93
N ASP A 20 4.28 0.94 4.10
CA ASP A 20 4.49 0.63 2.69
C ASP A 20 5.70 -0.30 2.56
N CYS A 21 5.46 -1.54 2.15
CA CYS A 21 6.48 -2.55 1.92
C CYS A 21 6.87 -2.61 0.43
N SER A 22 8.14 -2.88 0.16
CA SER A 22 8.66 -2.95 -1.21
C SER A 22 8.44 -4.31 -1.87
N SER A 23 7.97 -5.31 -1.12
CA SER A 23 7.74 -6.68 -1.58
C SER A 23 6.68 -7.39 -0.73
N GLU A 24 5.99 -8.35 -1.32
CA GLU A 24 4.95 -9.15 -0.63
C GLU A 24 5.51 -9.93 0.56
N ALA A 25 6.74 -10.44 0.44
CA ALA A 25 7.42 -11.17 1.52
C ALA A 25 7.62 -10.28 2.76
N GLU A 26 8.10 -9.05 2.56
CA GLU A 26 8.29 -8.06 3.63
C GLU A 26 6.94 -7.69 4.28
N ALA A 27 5.90 -7.49 3.47
CA ALA A 27 4.55 -7.23 3.98
C ALA A 27 4.00 -8.40 4.80
N SER A 28 4.31 -9.64 4.41
CA SER A 28 3.91 -10.85 5.14
C SER A 28 4.63 -11.00 6.48
N GLU A 29 5.92 -10.69 6.53
CA GLU A 29 6.69 -10.67 7.78
C GLU A 29 6.14 -9.62 8.76
N VAL A 30 5.87 -8.41 8.26
CA VAL A 30 5.29 -7.31 9.05
C VAL A 30 3.88 -7.68 9.55
N LEU A 31 3.04 -8.27 8.69
CA LEU A 31 1.71 -8.74 9.09
C LEU A 31 1.79 -9.78 10.21
N GLY A 32 2.72 -10.73 10.13
CA GLY A 32 2.94 -11.73 11.18
C GLY A 32 3.24 -11.08 12.54
N GLN A 33 4.20 -10.15 12.56
CA GLN A 33 4.57 -9.43 13.78
C GLN A 33 3.41 -8.59 14.34
N LEU A 34 2.60 -7.98 13.47
CA LEU A 34 1.44 -7.17 13.87
C LEU A 34 0.32 -8.01 14.47
N VAL A 35 0.04 -9.19 13.90
CA VAL A 35 -0.92 -10.16 14.46
C VAL A 35 -0.45 -10.69 15.80
N GLU A 36 0.84 -11.00 15.93
CA GLU A 36 1.41 -11.45 17.21
C GLU A 36 1.35 -10.35 18.29
N ALA A 37 1.67 -9.11 17.93
CA ALA A 37 1.61 -7.97 18.84
C ALA A 37 0.16 -7.57 19.21
N ASN A 38 -0.78 -7.78 18.29
CA ASN A 38 -2.18 -7.34 18.42
C ASN A 38 -3.15 -8.47 17.98
N PRO A 39 -3.30 -9.53 18.79
CA PRO A 39 -4.11 -10.71 18.42
C PRO A 39 -5.61 -10.43 18.27
N GLY A 40 -6.09 -9.26 18.69
CA GLY A 40 -7.49 -8.82 18.52
C GLY A 40 -7.72 -7.95 17.28
N SER A 41 -6.68 -7.66 16.50
CA SER A 41 -6.74 -6.81 15.31
C SER A 41 -6.59 -7.66 14.06
N GLU A 42 -7.41 -7.38 13.05
CA GLU A 42 -7.36 -8.11 11.78
C GLU A 42 -6.62 -7.26 10.76
N TYR A 43 -5.55 -7.79 10.18
CA TYR A 43 -4.70 -7.11 9.20
C TYR A 43 -4.86 -7.72 7.81
N THR A 44 -4.61 -6.92 6.78
CA THR A 44 -4.61 -7.36 5.38
C THR A 44 -3.50 -6.67 4.61
N ILE A 45 -3.05 -7.32 3.53
CA ILE A 45 -2.04 -6.78 2.61
C ILE A 45 -2.76 -6.35 1.34
N GLU A 46 -2.59 -5.10 0.95
CA GLU A 46 -3.10 -4.56 -0.32
C GLU A 46 -1.94 -4.25 -1.26
N GLU A 47 -2.00 -4.76 -2.49
CA GLU A 47 -1.08 -4.38 -3.55
C GLU A 47 -1.53 -3.05 -4.15
N VAL A 48 -0.68 -2.03 -4.03
CA VAL A 48 -0.94 -0.68 -4.54
C VAL A 48 0.10 -0.30 -5.57
N VAL A 49 -0.34 0.07 -6.76
CA VAL A 49 0.53 0.60 -7.81
C VAL A 49 0.66 2.11 -7.60
N VAL A 50 1.80 2.54 -7.06
CA VAL A 50 2.11 3.96 -6.88
C VAL A 50 2.81 4.48 -8.13
N TYR A 51 2.17 5.45 -8.77
CA TYR A 51 2.77 6.21 -9.86
C TYR A 51 3.55 7.37 -9.25
N ASP A 52 4.83 7.47 -9.61
CA ASP A 52 5.64 8.64 -9.27
C ASP A 52 4.93 9.92 -9.76
N LYS A 53 4.79 10.93 -8.90
CA LYS A 53 4.02 12.16 -9.19
C LYS A 53 4.53 12.89 -10.44
N GLU A 54 5.75 12.60 -10.90
CA GLU A 54 6.32 13.12 -12.15
C GLU A 54 5.71 12.48 -13.42
N ALA A 55 5.12 11.28 -13.34
CA ALA A 55 4.47 10.64 -14.48
C ALA A 55 3.13 11.28 -14.87
N PHE A 56 2.49 12.00 -13.94
CA PHE A 56 1.24 12.72 -14.21
C PHE A 56 1.44 14.03 -14.99
N ARG A 57 2.67 14.57 -15.08
CA ARG A 57 2.94 15.82 -15.81
C ARG A 57 2.97 15.70 -17.34
N TYR A 58 2.97 14.47 -17.88
CA TYR A 58 3.06 14.27 -19.34
C TYR A 58 1.90 13.44 -19.93
N GLY A 59 0.83 13.20 -19.17
CA GLY A 59 -0.12 12.12 -19.52
C GLY A 59 -1.62 12.45 -19.60
N ARG A 60 -2.09 13.66 -19.29
CA ARG A 60 -3.50 14.04 -19.51
C ARG A 60 -3.70 15.54 -19.67
N ASP A 61 -3.77 15.97 -20.93
CA ASP A 61 -4.86 16.85 -21.38
C ASP A 61 -5.35 16.32 -22.73
N PRO A 62 -6.36 15.43 -22.76
CA PRO A 62 -7.06 15.04 -23.98
C PRO A 62 -8.35 15.87 -24.17
N GLU A 63 -8.32 17.16 -23.85
CA GLU A 63 -9.35 18.13 -24.23
C GLU A 63 -8.66 19.32 -24.92
N LEU A 64 -8.76 19.43 -26.25
CA LEU A 64 -9.83 20.16 -26.92
C LEU A 64 -9.58 21.69 -26.93
N HIS A 65 -8.71 22.18 -27.82
CA HIS A 65 -9.03 23.09 -28.94
C HIS A 65 -7.76 23.52 -29.70
#